data_AF-A0A2N0ND12-F1
#
_entry.id   AF-A0A2N0ND12-F1
#
_cell.length_a   1.000
_cell.length_b   1.000
_cell.length_c   1.000
_cell.angle_alpha   90.00
_cell.angle_beta   90.00
_cell.angle_gamma   90.00
#
_symmetry.space_group_name_H-M   'P 1'
#
loop_
_entity.id
_entity.type
_entity.pdbx_description
1 polymer ?
#
loop_
_entity_poly.entity_id
_entity_poly.type
_entity_poly.pdbx_seq_one_letter_code
_entity_poly.pdbx_strand_id
1 'polypeptide(L)'
;MKIAIIKSVDFEQQITAKEMIPADAFALALKRFMSRFLALENQKEMEPLYVYLSDSSLSFWPSTVPEKLIDELFPENLLVANTYDAYDFTMRKLEQTMENSRTATHMARTREGPYL
;
A
#
# COMPACT_ATOMS: atom_id res chain seq x y z
N MET A 1 10.37 5.32 -7.23
CA MET A 1 9.40 5.20 -6.12
C MET A 1 7.93 5.17 -6.59
N LYS A 2 7.20 6.30 -6.74
CA LYS A 2 5.71 6.31 -6.89
C LYS A 2 5.15 5.40 -8.00
N ILE A 3 5.77 5.39 -9.18
CA ILE A 3 5.37 4.51 -10.30
C ILE A 3 5.50 3.02 -9.92
N ALA A 4 6.53 2.65 -9.15
CA ALA A 4 6.73 1.28 -8.72
C ALA A 4 5.63 0.88 -7.72
N ILE A 5 5.27 1.76 -6.79
CA ILE A 5 4.15 1.54 -5.87
C ILE A 5 2.84 1.30 -6.63
N ILE A 6 2.51 2.14 -7.62
CA ILE A 6 1.29 1.97 -8.43
C ILE A 6 1.25 0.62 -9.18
N LYS A 7 2.40 0.11 -9.62
CA LYS A 7 2.48 -1.16 -10.35
C LYS A 7 2.33 -2.40 -9.46
N SER A 8 2.65 -2.26 -8.17
CA SER A 8 2.73 -3.33 -7.18
C SER A 8 1.52 -3.39 -6.25
N VAL A 9 0.87 -2.26 -5.99
CA VAL A 9 -0.14 -2.10 -4.94
C VAL A 9 -1.53 -1.90 -5.54
N ASP A 10 -2.49 -2.71 -5.08
CA ASP A 10 -3.90 -2.60 -5.45
C ASP A 10 -4.58 -1.49 -4.64
N PHE A 11 -4.80 -0.36 -5.31
CA PHE A 11 -5.52 0.80 -4.78
C PHE A 11 -6.99 0.83 -5.12
N GLU A 12 -7.44 0.02 -6.09
CA GLU A 12 -8.79 0.12 -6.65
C GLU A 12 -9.71 -0.98 -6.12
N GLN A 13 -9.19 -1.93 -5.33
CA GLN A 13 -9.89 -3.14 -4.87
C GLN A 13 -10.55 -3.86 -6.05
N GLN A 14 -10.04 -3.64 -7.26
CA GLN A 14 -10.63 -4.19 -8.46
C GLN A 14 -10.22 -5.65 -8.53
N ILE A 15 -11.20 -6.49 -8.84
CA ILE A 15 -11.00 -7.90 -9.19
C ILE A 15 -10.30 -7.95 -10.56
N THR A 16 -9.11 -7.37 -10.65
CA THR A 16 -8.23 -7.60 -11.78
C THR A 16 -7.56 -8.94 -11.53
N ALA A 17 -7.48 -9.79 -12.55
CA ALA A 17 -6.85 -11.11 -12.46
C ALA A 17 -5.33 -11.05 -12.16
N LYS A 18 -4.79 -9.87 -11.89
CA LYS A 18 -3.39 -9.62 -11.59
C LYS A 18 -3.23 -9.66 -10.08
N GLU A 19 -2.40 -10.58 -9.60
CA GLU A 19 -1.97 -10.60 -8.21
C GLU A 19 -1.26 -9.27 -7.88
N MET A 20 -1.75 -8.57 -6.86
CA MET A 20 -1.25 -7.26 -6.42
C MET A 20 -1.31 -7.19 -4.89
N ILE A 21 -0.40 -6.42 -4.28
CA ILE A 21 -0.36 -6.25 -2.83
C ILE A 21 -1.51 -5.34 -2.40
N PRO A 22 -2.36 -5.72 -1.43
CA PRO A 22 -3.43 -4.83 -0.96
C PRO A 22 -2.89 -3.51 -0.39
N ALA A 23 -3.45 -2.37 -0.81
CA ALA A 23 -2.98 -1.05 -0.36
C ALA A 23 -3.03 -0.86 1.17
N ASP A 24 -4.09 -1.35 1.83
CA ASP A 24 -4.19 -1.28 3.29
C ASP A 24 -3.08 -2.07 3.99
N ALA A 25 -2.75 -3.25 3.46
CA ALA A 25 -1.68 -4.08 4.00
C ALA A 25 -0.29 -3.46 3.76
N PHE A 26 -0.07 -2.88 2.58
CA PHE A 26 1.14 -2.15 2.24
C PHE A 26 1.36 -0.95 3.17
N ALA A 27 0.32 -0.11 3.36
CA ALA A 27 0.36 1.03 4.26
C ALA A 27 0.62 0.61 5.72
N LEU A 28 -0.02 -0.48 6.17
CA LEU A 28 0.18 -1.02 7.51
C LEU A 28 1.61 -1.52 7.74
N ALA A 29 2.19 -2.22 6.77
CA ALA A 29 3.57 -2.70 6.84
C ALA A 29 4.56 -1.54 6.95
N LEU A 30 4.41 -0.50 6.12
CA LEU A 30 5.22 0.72 6.20
C LEU A 30 5.07 1.42 7.56
N LYS A 31 3.85 1.58 8.07
CA LYS A 31 3.59 2.18 9.38
C LYS A 31 4.27 1.40 10.51
N ARG A 32 4.21 0.07 10.48
CA ARG A 32 4.87 -0.80 11.47
C ARG A 32 6.38 -0.72 11.36
N PHE A 33 6.93 -0.70 10.15
CA PHE A 33 8.36 -0.50 9.93
C PHE A 33 8.82 0.83 10.51
N MET A 34 8.14 1.95 10.20
CA MET A 34 8.46 3.26 10.76
C MET A 34 8.47 3.24 12.30
N SER A 35 7.43 2.65 12.90
CA SER A 35 7.29 2.60 14.36
C SER A 35 8.36 1.77 15.06
N ARG A 36 8.96 0.77 14.41
CA ARG A 36 9.92 -0.14 15.02
C ARG A 36 11.38 0.19 14.68
N PHE A 37 11.64 0.64 13.46
CA PHE A 37 13.00 0.78 12.92
C PHE A 37 13.48 2.22 12.80
N LEU A 38 12.58 3.20 12.61
CA LEU A 38 13.02 4.59 12.52
C LEU A 38 13.32 5.24 13.88
N ALA A 39 13.02 4.56 14.99
CA ALA A 39 13.39 5.02 16.32
C ALA A 39 14.84 4.70 16.72
N LEU A 40 15.58 3.95 15.88
CA LEU A 40 16.95 3.52 16.17
C LEU A 40 17.97 4.56 15.72
N GLU A 41 19.05 4.73 16.50
CA GLU A 41 20.24 5.46 16.07
C GLU A 41 20.92 4.68 14.92
N ASN A 42 21.40 5.39 13.90
CA ASN A 42 22.09 4.83 12.72
C ASN A 42 21.18 4.14 11.68
N GLN A 43 20.17 4.86 11.21
CA GLN A 43 19.32 4.39 10.11
C GLN A 43 20.15 4.21 8.82
N LYS A 44 20.03 3.03 8.22
CA LYS A 44 20.63 2.74 6.91
C LYS A 44 19.75 3.28 5.79
N GLU A 45 19.69 4.61 5.67
CA GLU A 45 18.80 5.34 4.76
C GLU A 45 18.81 4.85 3.31
N MET A 46 19.97 4.43 2.82
CA MET A 46 20.17 3.97 1.44
C MET A 46 19.95 2.47 1.25
N GLU A 47 19.62 1.72 2.31
CA GLU A 47 19.34 0.30 2.19
C GLU A 47 17.95 0.08 1.57
N PRO A 48 17.79 -0.95 0.72
CA PRO A 48 16.48 -1.25 0.15
C PRO A 48 15.48 -1.70 1.21
N LEU A 49 14.26 -1.16 1.17
CA LEU A 49 13.19 -1.55 2.10
C LEU A 49 12.79 -3.02 1.97
N TYR A 50 12.94 -3.61 0.78
CA TYR A 50 12.56 -5.01 0.55
C TYR A 50 13.34 -5.95 1.47
N VAL A 51 14.60 -5.65 1.81
CA VAL A 51 15.43 -6.46 2.72
C VAL A 51 14.74 -6.67 4.08
N TYR A 52 13.96 -5.68 4.52
CA TYR A 52 13.23 -5.73 5.78
C TYR A 52 11.80 -6.22 5.61
N LEU A 53 11.11 -5.73 4.58
CA LEU A 53 9.70 -6.00 4.41
C LEU A 53 9.43 -7.38 3.80
N SER A 54 10.40 -8.03 3.15
CA SER A 54 10.27 -9.44 2.73
C SER A 54 10.63 -10.43 3.85
N ASP A 55 11.24 -9.98 4.95
CA ASP A 55 11.60 -10.86 6.07
C ASP A 55 10.37 -11.16 6.95
N SER A 56 9.82 -12.37 6.79
CA SER A 56 8.65 -12.81 7.53
C SER A 56 8.89 -12.92 9.04
N SER A 57 10.14 -13.07 9.49
CA SER A 57 10.47 -13.10 10.92
C SER A 57 10.18 -11.77 11.62
N LEU A 58 10.16 -10.66 10.87
CA LEU A 58 9.90 -9.32 11.40
C LEU A 58 8.40 -9.01 11.55
N SER A 59 7.52 -9.86 11.00
CA SER A 59 6.06 -9.81 11.20
C SER A 59 5.44 -8.42 10.95
N PHE A 60 5.81 -7.78 9.83
CA PHE A 60 5.24 -6.50 9.44
C PHE A 60 3.88 -6.63 8.75
N TRP A 61 3.70 -7.68 7.95
CA TRP A 61 2.52 -7.89 7.14
C TRP A 61 1.40 -8.60 7.91
N PRO A 62 0.13 -8.40 7.53
CA PRO A 62 -0.95 -9.29 7.94
C PRO A 62 -0.72 -10.71 7.43
N SER A 63 -1.15 -11.72 8.19
CA SER A 63 -1.08 -13.14 7.78
C SER A 63 -1.94 -13.47 6.56
N THR A 64 -2.83 -12.54 6.16
CA THR A 64 -3.65 -12.66 4.95
C THR A 64 -2.87 -12.33 3.67
N VAL A 65 -1.67 -11.74 3.77
CA VAL A 65 -0.80 -11.45 2.63
C VAL A 65 0.22 -12.58 2.49
N PRO A 66 0.21 -13.35 1.39
CA PRO A 66 1.19 -14.42 1.18
C PRO A 66 2.61 -13.87 1.04
N GLU A 67 3.61 -14.54 1.63
CA GLU A 67 5.03 -14.15 1.53
C GLU A 67 5.50 -14.07 0.07
N LYS A 68 5.13 -15.06 -0.74
CA LYS A 68 5.43 -15.09 -2.18
C LYS A 68 4.94 -13.83 -2.91
N LEU A 69 3.79 -13.29 -2.52
CA LEU A 69 3.24 -12.08 -3.12
C LEU A 69 4.13 -10.86 -2.82
N ILE A 70 4.70 -10.81 -1.62
CA ILE A 70 5.62 -9.76 -1.20
C ILE A 70 6.93 -9.92 -1.97
N ASP A 71 7.50 -11.12 -2.02
CA ASP A 71 8.77 -11.38 -2.70
C ASP A 71 8.72 -11.03 -4.20
N GLU A 72 7.61 -11.33 -4.87
CA GLU A 72 7.47 -11.12 -6.31
C GLU A 72 7.09 -9.69 -6.69
N LEU A 73 6.34 -8.98 -5.83
CA LEU A 73 5.72 -7.71 -6.19
C LEU A 73 6.23 -6.51 -5.40
N PHE A 74 6.99 -6.70 -4.31
CA PHE A 74 7.46 -5.57 -3.52
C PHE A 74 8.37 -4.66 -4.38
N PRO A 75 8.14 -3.33 -4.39
CA PRO A 75 8.88 -2.47 -5.31
C PRO A 75 10.35 -2.30 -4.90
N GLU A 76 11.26 -2.82 -5.73
CA GLU A 76 12.71 -2.93 -5.47
C GLU A 76 13.42 -1.57 -5.27
N ASN A 77 12.86 -0.48 -5.80
CA ASN A 77 13.48 0.84 -5.78
C ASN A 77 13.07 1.72 -4.59
N LEU A 78 12.46 1.14 -3.55
CA LEU A 78 12.20 1.84 -2.30
C LEU A 78 13.38 1.66 -1.34
N LEU A 79 13.93 2.77 -0.87
CA LEU A 79 14.94 2.80 0.17
C LEU A 79 14.31 3.10 1.53
N VAL A 80 15.04 2.83 2.62
CA VAL A 80 14.62 3.19 3.99
C VAL A 80 14.26 4.68 4.08
N ALA A 81 15.04 5.56 3.44
CA ALA A 81 14.76 6.99 3.37
C ALA A 81 13.39 7.33 2.73
N ASN A 82 12.84 6.43 1.91
CA ASN A 82 11.57 6.64 1.21
C ASN A 82 10.35 6.16 2.00
N THR A 83 10.52 5.59 3.20
CA THR A 83 9.43 4.93 3.93
C THR A 83 8.25 5.86 4.19
N TYR A 84 8.50 7.05 4.71
CA TYR A 84 7.42 8.00 5.02
C TYR A 84 6.73 8.49 3.76
N ASP A 85 7.49 8.86 2.72
CA ASP A 85 6.94 9.32 1.45
C ASP A 85 6.11 8.24 0.74
N ALA A 86 6.53 6.97 0.84
CA ALA A 86 5.78 5.83 0.33
C ALA A 86 4.47 5.64 1.11
N TYR A 87 4.50 5.80 2.43
CA TYR A 87 3.32 5.71 3.30
C TYR A 87 2.32 6.83 3.00
N ASP A 88 2.76 8.09 3.02
CA ASP A 88 1.93 9.26 2.72
C ASP A 88 1.31 9.17 1.32
N PHE A 89 2.10 8.77 0.32
CA PHE A 89 1.59 8.54 -1.04
C PHE A 89 0.49 7.47 -1.07
N THR A 90 0.70 6.34 -0.38
CA THR A 90 -0.27 5.22 -0.34
C THR A 90 -1.56 5.65 0.33
N MET A 91 -1.47 6.33 1.48
CA MET A 91 -2.63 6.83 2.23
C MET A 91 -3.45 7.85 1.43
N ARG A 92 -2.79 8.85 0.82
CA ARG A 92 -3.49 9.83 -0.03
C ARG A 92 -4.19 9.18 -1.21
N LYS A 93 -3.58 8.15 -1.80
CA LYS A 93 -4.17 7.42 -2.93
C LYS A 93 -5.40 6.62 -2.49
N LEU A 94 -5.34 5.96 -1.32
CA LEU A 94 -6.50 5.30 -0.70
C LEU A 94 -7.65 6.28 -0.46
N GLU A 95 -7.36 7.43 0.16
CA GLU A 95 -8.35 8.48 0.41
C GLU A 95 -9.02 8.97 -0.88
N GLN A 96 -8.22 9.21 -1.93
CA GLN A 96 -8.72 9.60 -3.25
C GLN A 96 -9.63 8.53 -3.87
N THR A 97 -9.25 7.25 -3.79
CA THR A 97 -10.09 6.16 -4.32
C THR A 97 -11.42 6.09 -3.55
N MET A 98 -11.38 6.18 -2.22
CA MET A 98 -12.60 6.13 -1.41
C MET A 98 -13.55 7.29 -1.72
N GLU A 99 -13.02 8.51 -1.93
CA GLU A 99 -13.83 9.67 -2.28
C GLU A 99 -14.44 9.57 -3.69
N ASN A 100 -13.66 9.09 -4.65
CA ASN A 100 -14.16 8.84 -6.01
C ASN A 100 -15.28 7.79 -6.03
N SER A 101 -15.15 6.73 -5.22
CA SER A 101 -16.20 5.72 -5.08
C SER A 101 -17.47 6.30 -4.46
N ARG A 102 -17.36 7.12 -3.40
CA ARG A 102 -18.52 7.78 -2.76
C ARG A 102 -19.26 8.71 -3.70
N THR A 103 -18.52 9.55 -4.44
CA THR A 103 -19.09 10.48 -5.42
C THR A 103 -19.76 9.73 -6.58
N ALA A 104 -19.15 8.65 -7.09
CA ALA A 104 -19.75 7.79 -8.11
C ALA A 104 -21.05 7.13 -7.62
N THR A 105 -21.07 6.57 -6.40
CA THR A 105 -22.27 5.98 -5.80
C THR A 105 -23.38 7.02 -5.61
N HIS A 106 -23.05 8.24 -5.16
CA HIS A 106 -24.01 9.33 -5.02
C HIS A 106 -24.63 9.72 -6.37
N MET A 107 -23.80 9.89 -7.42
CA MET A 107 -24.29 10.23 -8.76
C MET A 107 -25.18 9.14 -9.35
N ALA A 108 -24.86 7.86 -9.16
CA ALA A 108 -25.69 6.74 -9.61
C ALA A 108 -27.07 6.76 -8.91
N ARG A 109 -27.10 6.96 -7.59
CA ARG A 109 -28.34 7.01 -6.80
C ARG A 109 -29.26 8.19 -7.17
N THR A 110 -28.69 9.32 -7.59
CA THR A 110 -29.48 10.47 -8.06
C THR A 110 -30.02 10.33 -9.49
N ARG A 111 -29.43 9.44 -10.31
CA ARG A 111 -29.91 9.16 -11.67
C ARG A 111 -31.04 8.14 -11.70
N GLU A 112 -31.11 7.25 -10.70
CA GLU A 112 -32.21 6.29 -10.50
C GLU A 112 -33.31 6.87 -9.59
N GLY A 113 -33.81 8.07 -9.91
CA GLY A 113 -34.94 8.66 -9.20
C GLY A 113 -36.17 7.72 -9.21
N PRO A 114 -37.01 7.74 -8.16
CA PRO A 114 -38.12 6.81 -8.04
C PRO A 114 -39.18 7.15 -9.08
N TYR A 115 -39.34 6.30 -10.09
CA TYR A 115 -40.56 6.26 -10.89
C TYR A 115 -41.61 5.49 -10.09
N LEU A 116 -42.36 6.20 -9.24
CA LEU A 116 -43.69 5.80 -8.75
C LEU A 116 -44.62 7.01 -8.78
#